data_AF-A0A1F2RFS4-F1
#
_entry.id   AF-A0A1F2RFS4-F1
#
_cell.length_a   1.000
_cell.length_b   1.000
_cell.length_c   1.000
_cell.angle_alpha   90.00
_cell.angle_beta   90.00
_cell.angle_gamma   90.00
#
_symmetry.space_group_name_H-M   'P 1'
#
loop_
_entity.id
_entity.type
_entity.pdbx_description
1 polymer ?
#
loop_
_entity_poly.entity_id
_entity_poly.type
_entity_poly.pdbx_seq_one_letter_code
_entity_poly.pdbx_strand_id
1 'polypeptide(L)'
;MVLVPELNSPQVDQRPAITHDGKEIFISSNRAGTLGGLDLWVSTRTTTLEAWSPPVNLGFTVNSPFVEIAAAVSSDRETLFFGSDRPGGLGLSDLRSSSSGC
;
A
#
# COMPACT_ATOMS: atom_id res chain seq x y z
N MET A 1 -5.81 -9.58 21.58
CA MET A 1 -6.05 -8.91 20.29
C MET A 1 -6.11 -7.42 20.57
N VAL A 2 -5.33 -6.61 19.86
CA VAL A 2 -5.22 -5.16 20.09
C VAL A 2 -5.47 -4.45 18.76
N LEU A 3 -6.34 -3.44 18.76
CA LEU A 3 -6.55 -2.60 17.58
C LEU A 3 -5.32 -1.71 17.36
N VAL A 4 -5.08 -1.32 16.10
CA VAL A 4 -4.10 -0.31 15.73
C VAL A 4 -4.89 0.88 15.18
N PRO A 5 -5.37 1.80 16.05
CA PRO A 5 -6.34 2.82 15.65
C PRO A 5 -5.84 3.74 14.55
N GLU A 6 -4.53 3.96 14.48
CA GLU A 6 -3.89 4.87 13.53
C GLU A 6 -3.93 4.33 12.09
N LEU A 7 -4.01 3.01 11.92
CA LEU A 7 -4.08 2.37 10.60
C LEU A 7 -5.52 2.08 10.15
N ASN A 8 -6.40 1.78 11.11
CA ASN A 8 -7.77 1.38 10.86
C ASN A 8 -8.66 2.54 10.39
N SER A 9 -9.65 2.19 9.59
CA SER A 9 -10.73 3.07 9.18
C SER A 9 -12.06 2.30 9.18
N PRO A 10 -13.21 2.98 9.02
CA PRO A 10 -14.50 2.32 8.78
C PRO A 10 -14.60 1.67 7.39
N GLN A 11 -13.56 1.78 6.56
CA GLN A 11 -13.49 1.24 5.21
C GLN A 11 -12.81 -0.13 5.19
N VAL A 12 -12.68 -0.72 4.00
CA VAL A 12 -11.93 -1.96 3.82
C VAL A 12 -10.45 -1.62 3.98
N ASP A 13 -9.80 -2.17 5.01
CA ASP A 13 -8.36 -2.12 5.21
C ASP A 13 -7.82 -3.55 5.26
N GLN A 14 -7.04 -3.93 4.25
CA GLN A 14 -6.62 -5.32 4.08
C GLN A 14 -5.21 -5.45 3.54
N ARG A 15 -4.70 -6.68 3.58
CA ARG A 15 -3.41 -7.10 3.00
C ARG A 15 -2.24 -6.23 3.48
N PRO A 16 -2.05 -6.09 4.81
CA PRO A 16 -0.93 -5.32 5.33
C PRO A 16 0.40 -5.94 4.90
N ALA A 17 1.34 -5.09 4.51
CA ALA A 17 2.72 -5.48 4.23
C ALA A 17 3.66 -4.53 4.97
N ILE A 18 4.47 -5.05 5.89
CA ILE A 18 5.40 -4.27 6.70
C ILE A 18 6.83 -4.44 6.16
N THR A 19 7.61 -3.36 6.12
CA THR A 19 9.03 -3.42 5.77
C THR A 19 9.83 -4.19 6.82
N HIS A 20 11.00 -4.70 6.44
CA HIS A 20 11.87 -5.49 7.31
C HIS A 20 12.30 -4.75 8.59
N ASP A 21 12.51 -3.43 8.55
CA ASP A 21 12.83 -2.64 9.74
C ASP A 21 11.61 -2.28 10.59
N GLY A 22 10.41 -2.66 10.13
CA GLY A 22 9.16 -2.39 10.79
C GLY A 22 8.72 -0.92 10.77
N LYS A 23 9.29 -0.06 9.92
CA LYS A 23 9.03 1.40 9.95
C LYS A 23 8.05 1.90 8.90
N GLU A 24 7.71 1.07 7.93
CA GLU A 24 6.72 1.39 6.90
C GLU A 24 5.73 0.24 6.80
N ILE A 25 4.45 0.56 6.65
CA ILE A 25 3.40 -0.41 6.40
C ILE A 25 2.54 0.04 5.23
N PHE A 26 2.33 -0.86 4.30
CA PHE A 26 1.46 -0.68 3.15
C PHE A 26 0.15 -1.41 3.40
N ILE A 27 -0.96 -0.79 3.03
CA ILE A 27 -2.30 -1.36 3.14
C ILE A 27 -3.08 -1.13 1.86
N SER A 28 -3.93 -2.08 1.50
CA SER A 28 -4.90 -1.93 0.41
C SER A 28 -6.20 -1.40 1.01
N SER A 29 -6.66 -0.23 0.57
CA SER A 29 -7.81 0.44 1.19
C SER A 29 -8.68 1.21 0.20
N ASN A 30 -10.00 1.27 0.49
CA ASN A 30 -10.98 2.09 -0.22
C ASN A 30 -11.43 3.31 0.60
N ARG A 31 -10.56 3.79 1.51
CA ARG A 31 -10.78 5.03 2.27
C ARG A 31 -10.91 6.26 1.36
N ALA A 32 -11.45 7.35 1.90
CA ALA A 32 -11.61 8.60 1.17
C ALA A 32 -10.28 9.07 0.58
N GLY A 33 -10.27 9.42 -0.72
CA GLY A 33 -9.06 9.77 -1.47
C GLY A 33 -8.48 8.65 -2.34
N THR A 34 -9.14 7.48 -2.38
CA THR A 34 -8.84 6.39 -3.33
C THR A 34 -9.18 6.82 -4.76
N LEU A 35 -8.35 6.39 -5.72
CA LEU A 35 -8.48 6.66 -7.15
C LEU A 35 -9.35 5.61 -7.86
N GLY A 36 -9.25 4.34 -7.46
CA GLY A 36 -10.06 3.24 -7.98
C GLY A 36 -10.89 2.54 -6.92
N GLY A 37 -10.97 1.20 -7.00
CA GLY A 37 -11.75 0.39 -6.06
C GLY A 37 -11.04 0.17 -4.72
N LEU A 38 -9.77 -0.24 -4.76
CA LEU A 38 -8.85 -0.30 -3.63
C LEU A 38 -7.53 0.26 -4.12
N ASP A 39 -6.90 1.10 -3.30
CA ASP A 39 -5.59 1.68 -3.59
C ASP A 39 -4.56 1.22 -2.57
N LEU A 40 -3.28 1.36 -2.90
CA LEU A 40 -2.20 1.22 -1.95
C LEU A 40 -1.97 2.53 -1.18
N TRP A 41 -1.95 2.41 0.13
CA TRP A 41 -1.66 3.47 1.08
C TRP A 41 -0.44 3.09 1.91
N VAL A 42 0.36 4.07 2.31
CA VAL A 42 1.54 3.87 3.17
C VAL A 42 1.42 4.64 4.47
N SER A 43 1.82 4.03 5.57
CA SER A 43 2.03 4.69 6.85
C SER A 43 3.45 4.44 7.34
N THR A 44 4.00 5.40 8.07
CA THR A 44 5.39 5.37 8.54
C THR A 44 5.47 5.62 10.04
N ARG A 45 6.59 5.27 10.64
CA ARG A 45 6.94 5.61 12.04
C ARG A 45 8.45 5.68 12.21
N THR A 46 8.92 6.45 13.18
CA THR A 46 10.37 6.65 13.40
C THR A 46 11.03 5.38 13.96
N THR A 47 10.34 4.70 14.87
CA THR A 47 10.80 3.50 15.56
C THR A 47 9.68 2.47 15.70
N THR A 48 10.03 1.22 16.05
CA THR A 48 9.03 0.14 16.22
C THR A 48 8.14 0.30 17.46
N LEU A 49 8.47 1.26 18.34
CA LEU A 49 7.72 1.58 19.56
C LEU A 49 6.77 2.77 19.37
N GLU A 50 6.96 3.56 18.32
CA GLU A 50 6.08 4.68 18.02
C GLU A 50 4.81 4.24 17.30
N ALA A 51 3.78 5.06 17.45
CA ALA A 51 2.53 4.93 16.71
C ALA A 51 2.77 5.16 15.21
N TRP A 52 1.91 4.57 14.39
CA TRP A 52 1.89 4.78 12.96
C TRP A 52 1.39 6.19 12.61
N SER A 53 1.94 6.78 11.56
CA SER A 53 1.37 8.00 10.96
C SER A 53 0.00 7.68 10.34
N PRO A 54 -0.88 8.68 10.14
CA PRO A 54 -2.04 8.50 9.28
C PRO A 54 -1.61 7.98 7.89
N PRO A 55 -2.23 6.93 7.34
CA PRO A 55 -1.83 6.42 6.03
C PRO A 55 -2.11 7.42 4.91
N VAL A 56 -1.19 7.50 3.96
CA VAL A 56 -1.22 8.41 2.81
C VAL A 56 -1.32 7.61 1.50
N ASN A 57 -2.15 8.08 0.56
CA ASN A 57 -2.34 7.44 -0.74
C ASN A 57 -1.05 7.60 -1.57
N LEU A 58 -0.60 6.54 -2.25
CA LEU A 58 0.62 6.58 -3.07
C LEU A 58 0.45 7.31 -4.41
N GLY A 59 -0.73 7.86 -4.70
CA GLY A 59 -1.03 8.69 -5.86
C GLY A 59 -0.91 7.96 -7.20
N PHE A 60 -1.04 8.69 -8.31
CA PHE A 60 -1.06 8.12 -9.66
C PHE A 60 0.25 7.46 -10.11
N THR A 61 1.36 7.69 -9.38
CA THR A 61 2.63 7.00 -9.65
C THR A 61 2.52 5.51 -9.37
N VAL A 62 1.76 5.12 -8.34
CA VAL A 62 1.59 3.72 -7.93
C VAL A 62 0.16 3.25 -8.16
N ASN A 63 -0.84 4.06 -7.81
CA ASN A 63 -2.27 3.80 -7.93
C ASN A 63 -2.87 4.32 -9.25
N SER A 64 -4.11 3.97 -9.53
CA SER A 64 -4.83 4.31 -10.76
C SER A 64 -6.34 4.27 -10.55
N PRO A 65 -7.15 4.54 -11.59
CA PRO A 65 -8.60 4.33 -11.53
C PRO A 65 -9.06 2.87 -11.34
N PHE A 66 -8.12 1.92 -11.22
CA PHE A 66 -8.36 0.48 -11.09
C PHE A 66 -8.00 -0.01 -9.68
N VAL A 67 -8.04 -1.31 -9.42
CA VAL A 67 -7.73 -1.93 -8.12
C VAL A 67 -6.25 -2.26 -8.02
N GLU A 68 -5.60 -1.72 -6.99
CA GLU A 68 -4.23 -2.07 -6.59
C GLU A 68 -4.16 -2.65 -5.18
N ILE A 69 -3.55 -3.84 -5.06
CA ILE A 69 -3.61 -4.64 -3.82
C ILE A 69 -2.31 -5.42 -3.57
N ALA A 70 -2.15 -5.92 -2.34
CA ALA A 70 -1.07 -6.85 -1.95
C ALA A 70 0.34 -6.32 -2.27
N ALA A 71 0.67 -5.17 -1.70
CA ALA A 71 2.00 -4.59 -1.76
C ALA A 71 3.08 -5.56 -1.22
N ALA A 72 4.24 -5.56 -1.84
CA ALA A 72 5.46 -6.21 -1.36
C ALA A 72 6.66 -5.36 -1.75
N VAL A 73 7.44 -4.92 -0.77
CA VAL A 73 8.62 -4.09 -1.00
C VAL A 73 9.88 -4.95 -1.08
N SER A 74 10.77 -4.64 -2.02
CA SER A 74 12.09 -5.27 -2.13
C SER A 74 12.95 -4.98 -0.90
N SER A 75 13.94 -5.85 -0.65
CA SER A 75 14.83 -5.71 0.51
C SER A 75 15.64 -4.41 0.52
N ASP A 76 15.97 -3.89 -0.66
CA ASP A 76 16.68 -2.62 -0.86
C ASP A 76 15.74 -1.39 -0.76
N ARG A 77 14.42 -1.59 -0.68
CA ARG A 77 13.38 -0.54 -0.70
C ARG A 77 13.31 0.29 -1.97
N GLU A 78 13.93 -0.16 -3.04
CA GLU A 78 13.90 0.56 -4.31
C GLU A 78 12.73 0.15 -5.20
N THR A 79 12.11 -1.00 -4.93
CA THR A 79 11.03 -1.57 -5.75
C THR A 79 9.83 -1.99 -4.91
N LEU A 80 8.63 -1.54 -5.32
CA LEU A 80 7.35 -1.97 -4.77
C LEU A 80 6.64 -2.85 -5.79
N PHE A 81 6.41 -4.12 -5.45
CA PHE A 81 5.58 -5.05 -6.22
C PHE A 81 4.13 -5.02 -5.71
N PHE A 82 3.16 -5.18 -6.60
CA PHE A 82 1.73 -5.21 -6.25
C PHE A 82 0.89 -5.87 -7.34
N GLY A 83 -0.31 -6.33 -6.97
CA GLY A 83 -1.32 -6.80 -7.93
C GLY A 83 -2.16 -5.63 -8.44
N SER A 84 -2.45 -5.61 -9.74
CA SER A 84 -3.27 -4.57 -10.37
C SER A 84 -4.17 -5.15 -11.45
N ASP A 85 -5.45 -4.75 -11.52
CA ASP A 85 -6.39 -5.11 -12.59
C ASP A 85 -6.45 -4.06 -13.72
N ARG A 86 -5.44 -3.17 -13.79
CA ARG A 86 -5.28 -2.25 -14.92
C ARG A 86 -5.21 -3.01 -16.26
N PRO A 87 -5.88 -2.51 -17.31
CA PRO A 87 -5.77 -3.06 -18.66
C PRO A 87 -4.34 -3.16 -19.17
N GLY A 88 -4.13 -4.10 -20.10
CA GLY A 88 -2.84 -4.34 -20.76
C GLY A 88 -1.96 -5.39 -20.10
N GLY A 89 -2.47 -6.10 -19.08
CA GLY A 89 -1.82 -7.27 -18.49
C GLY A 89 -2.29 -8.60 -19.07
N LEU A 90 -1.83 -9.71 -18.50
CA LEU A 90 -2.09 -11.07 -18.97
C LEU A 90 -3.36 -11.68 -18.37
N GLY A 91 -3.88 -11.14 -17.27
CA GLY A 91 -5.03 -11.69 -16.54
C GLY A 91 -5.90 -10.63 -15.85
N LEU A 92 -6.70 -11.04 -14.87
CA LEU A 92 -7.57 -10.13 -14.10
C LEU A 92 -6.84 -9.34 -13.02
N SER A 93 -5.69 -9.83 -12.54
CA SER A 93 -4.81 -9.09 -11.64
C SER A 93 -3.38 -9.49 -11.95
N ASP A 94 -2.59 -8.53 -12.40
CA ASP A 94 -1.22 -8.71 -12.84
C ASP A 94 -0.24 -8.15 -11.82
N LEU A 95 0.89 -8.83 -11.66
CA LEU A 95 2.00 -8.35 -10.85
C LEU A 95 2.70 -7.21 -11.58
N ARG A 96 2.75 -6.05 -10.92
CA ARG A 96 3.44 -4.85 -11.40
C ARG A 96 4.46 -4.40 -10.35
N SER A 97 5.43 -3.62 -10.80
CA SER A 97 6.44 -3.01 -9.94
C SER A 97 6.50 -1.50 -10.17
N SER A 98 6.72 -0.73 -9.11
CA SER A 98 7.09 0.69 -9.16
C SER A 98 8.44 0.88 -8.50
N SER A 99 9.31 1.70 -9.10
CA SER A 99 10.65 1.99 -8.58
C SER A 99 10.79 3.46 -8.24
N SER A 100 11.41 3.75 -7.09
CA SER A 100 11.84 5.09 -6.72
C SER A 100 13.02 5.50 -7.62
N GLY A 101 12.73 6.08 -8.79
CA GLY A 101 13.76 6.71 -9.61
C GLY A 101 14.37 7.92 -8.88
N CYS A 102 15.70 8.08 -8.95
CA CYS A 102 16.41 9.28 -8.50
C CYS A 102 15.92 10.54 -9.21
#